data_AF-A0A1J3ICS2-F1
#
_entry.id   AF-A0A1J3ICS2-F1
#
_cell.length_a   1.000
_cell.length_b   1.000
_cell.length_c   1.000
_cell.angle_alpha   90.00
_cell.angle_beta   90.00
_cell.angle_gamma   90.00
#
_symmetry.space_group_name_H-M   'P 1'
#
loop_
_entity.id
_entity.type
_entity.pdbx_description
1 polymer ?
#
loop_
_entity_poly.entity_id
_entity_poly.type
_entity_poly.pdbx_seq_one_letter_code
_entity_poly.pdbx_strand_id
1 'polypeptide(L)'
;ANTFRAFNPTQAEETYSMVTANRFWSQIFGVAFSNKRWLHFFMLFVPVTGLWMSALGVVGLALNLRAYDFVSQEIRAAEDPEFETFYTKNIL
;
A
#
# COMPACT_ATOMS: atom_id res chain seq x y z
N ALA A 1 13.28 33.69 -4.58
CA ALA A 1 11.84 33.97 -4.75
C ALA A 1 11.07 32.99 -3.87
N ASN A 2 10.18 33.46 -2.99
CA ASN A 2 9.40 32.64 -2.06
C ASN A 2 7.92 32.67 -2.47
N THR A 3 7.33 31.50 -2.75
CA THR A 3 5.96 31.36 -3.26
C THR A 3 4.92 31.12 -2.18
N PHE A 4 5.29 30.86 -0.91
CA PHE A 4 4.32 30.68 0.18
C PHE A 4 3.47 31.93 0.44
N ARG A 5 4.00 33.12 0.11
CA ARG A 5 3.27 34.39 0.22
C ARG A 5 2.21 34.59 -0.88
N ALA A 6 2.21 33.77 -1.92
CA ALA A 6 1.32 33.89 -3.08
C ALA A 6 0.00 33.11 -2.91
N PHE A 7 -0.31 32.63 -1.70
CA PHE A 7 -1.52 31.89 -1.38
C PHE A 7 -2.38 32.67 -0.39
N ASN A 8 -3.69 32.68 -0.61
CA ASN A 8 -4.68 33.21 0.33
C ASN A 8 -5.66 32.09 0.74
N PRO A 9 -5.87 31.81 2.04
CA PRO A 9 -6.79 30.77 2.50
C PRO A 9 -8.24 30.89 2.00
N THR A 10 -8.68 32.09 1.63
CA THR A 10 -10.06 32.33 1.16
C THR A 10 -10.16 32.52 -0.36
N GLN A 11 -9.09 32.25 -1.13
CA GLN A 11 -9.15 32.31 -2.59
C GLN A 11 -10.07 31.20 -3.15
N ALA A 12 -10.77 31.48 -4.25
CA ALA A 12 -11.68 30.50 -4.88
C ALA A 12 -10.94 29.54 -5.82
N GLU A 13 -9.80 29.99 -6.37
CA GLU A 13 -9.04 29.30 -7.38
C GLU A 13 -8.10 28.23 -6.82
N GLU A 14 -7.85 27.19 -7.62
CA GLU A 14 -6.83 26.21 -7.32
C GLU A 14 -5.41 26.81 -7.38
N THR A 15 -4.61 26.58 -6.35
CA THR A 15 -3.21 27.08 -6.29
C THR A 15 -2.23 26.28 -7.15
N TYR A 16 -2.70 25.19 -7.80
CA TYR A 16 -1.91 24.32 -8.68
C TYR A 16 -2.80 23.77 -9.80
N SER A 17 -2.21 23.54 -10.98
CA SER A 17 -2.91 23.01 -12.17
C SER A 17 -3.07 21.49 -12.10
N MET A 18 -4.30 21.02 -11.94
CA MET A 18 -4.60 19.58 -11.97
C MET A 18 -4.37 18.98 -13.36
N VAL A 19 -4.66 19.73 -14.42
CA VAL A 19 -4.49 19.29 -15.81
C VAL A 19 -3.01 19.03 -16.12
N THR A 20 -2.14 19.94 -15.70
CA THR A 20 -0.69 19.79 -15.90
C THR A 20 -0.15 18.62 -15.10
N ALA A 21 -0.57 18.48 -13.84
CA ALA A 21 -0.18 17.35 -12.99
C ALA A 21 -0.64 16.01 -13.57
N ASN A 22 -1.88 15.93 -14.07
CA ASN A 22 -2.42 14.72 -14.70
C ASN A 22 -1.61 14.31 -15.93
N ARG A 23 -1.30 15.26 -16.83
CA ARG A 23 -0.49 15.00 -18.02
C ARG A 23 0.90 14.49 -17.65
N PHE A 24 1.56 15.15 -16.69
CA PHE A 24 2.88 14.75 -16.21
C PHE A 24 2.88 13.30 -15.72
N TRP A 25 1.99 12.95 -14.79
CA TRP A 25 1.91 11.60 -14.24
C TRP A 25 1.50 10.55 -15.26
N SER A 26 0.60 10.89 -16.19
CA SER A 26 0.20 9.97 -17.28
C SER A 26 1.38 9.63 -18.19
N GLN A 27 2.29 10.58 -18.44
CA GLN A 27 3.48 10.35 -19.25
C GLN A 27 4.54 9.54 -18.50
N ILE A 28 4.74 9.82 -17.21
CA ILE A 28 5.79 9.16 -16.40
C ILE A 28 5.38 7.77 -15.93
N PHE A 29 4.13 7.60 -15.50
CA PHE A 29 3.64 6.39 -14.83
C PHE A 29 2.52 5.66 -15.61
N GLY A 30 2.11 6.18 -16.78
CA GLY A 30 1.05 5.60 -17.61
C GLY A 30 -0.38 5.87 -17.11
N VAL A 31 -0.54 6.31 -15.86
CA VAL A 31 -1.82 6.57 -15.19
C VAL A 31 -1.68 7.80 -14.29
N ALA A 32 -2.75 8.57 -14.19
CA ALA A 32 -2.81 9.70 -13.28
C ALA A 32 -4.22 9.88 -12.69
N PHE A 33 -4.27 10.47 -11.50
CA PHE A 33 -5.53 10.95 -10.93
C PHE A 33 -6.08 12.09 -11.79
N SER A 34 -7.38 12.07 -12.08
CA SER A 34 -8.11 13.14 -12.78
C SER A 34 -9.15 13.82 -11.91
N ASN A 35 -9.59 13.17 -10.82
CA ASN A 35 -10.56 13.70 -9.86
C ASN A 35 -9.89 13.98 -8.51
N LYS A 36 -9.88 15.25 -8.08
CA LYS A 36 -9.27 15.66 -6.80
C LYS A 36 -9.96 15.03 -5.59
N ARG A 37 -11.29 14.89 -5.59
CA ARG A 37 -12.03 14.30 -4.46
C ARG A 37 -11.66 12.82 -4.29
N TRP A 38 -11.54 12.10 -5.40
CA TRP A 38 -11.09 10.71 -5.39
C TRP A 38 -9.66 10.58 -4.87
N LEU A 39 -8.74 11.45 -5.30
CA LEU A 39 -7.36 11.48 -4.81
C LEU A 39 -7.31 11.60 -3.28
N HIS A 40 -8.06 12.55 -2.70
CA HIS A 40 -8.06 12.74 -1.24
C HIS A 40 -8.73 11.57 -0.50
N PHE A 41 -9.81 11.02 -1.04
CA PHE A 41 -10.42 9.81 -0.49
C PHE A 41 -9.44 8.63 -0.50
N PHE A 42 -8.69 8.44 -1.58
CA PHE A 42 -7.71 7.38 -1.70
C PHE A 42 -6.56 7.54 -0.68
N MET A 43 -6.11 8.77 -0.44
CA MET A 43 -5.11 9.08 0.59
C MET A 43 -5.58 8.69 2.00
N LEU A 44 -6.87 8.80 2.30
CA LEU A 44 -7.45 8.30 3.56
C LEU A 44 -7.55 6.77 3.54
N PHE A 45 -8.09 6.21 2.46
CA PHE A 45 -8.44 4.81 2.35
C PHE A 45 -7.24 3.87 2.51
N VAL A 46 -6.11 4.18 1.86
CA VAL A 46 -4.92 3.32 1.87
C VAL A 46 -4.37 3.06 3.28
N PRO A 47 -3.99 4.08 4.07
CA PRO A 47 -3.44 3.85 5.41
C PRO A 47 -4.48 3.30 6.39
N VAL A 48 -5.74 3.76 6.29
CA VAL A 48 -6.81 3.28 7.18
C VAL A 48 -7.03 1.79 6.95
N THR A 49 -7.20 1.36 5.70
CA THR A 49 -7.42 -0.06 5.38
C THR A 49 -6.23 -0.91 5.78
N GLY A 50 -4.99 -0.42 5.58
CA GLY A 50 -3.78 -1.12 6.01
C GLY A 50 -3.76 -1.41 7.52
N LEU A 51 -4.11 -0.41 8.33
CA LEU A 51 -4.21 -0.58 9.79
C LEU A 51 -5.32 -1.57 10.17
N TRP A 52 -6.50 -1.47 9.55
CA TRP A 52 -7.59 -2.40 9.78
C TRP A 52 -7.21 -3.86 9.48
N MET A 53 -6.58 -4.11 8.34
CA MET A 53 -6.15 -5.47 7.96
C MET A 53 -5.10 -6.03 8.92
N SER A 54 -4.13 -5.20 9.36
CA SER A 54 -3.13 -5.62 10.35
C SER A 54 -3.76 -5.97 11.70
N ALA A 55 -4.73 -5.18 12.15
CA ALA A 55 -5.43 -5.41 13.42
C ALA A 55 -6.20 -6.73 13.41
N LEU A 56 -6.89 -7.05 12.31
CA LEU A 56 -7.57 -8.33 12.14
C LEU A 56 -6.60 -9.51 12.26
N GLY A 57 -5.41 -9.40 11.66
CA GLY A 57 -4.34 -10.39 11.82
C GLY A 57 -3.93 -10.57 13.28
N VAL A 58 -3.71 -9.48 14.01
CA VAL A 58 -3.33 -9.51 15.44
C VAL A 58 -4.40 -10.18 16.31
N VAL A 59 -5.70 -9.97 16.01
CA VAL A 59 -6.78 -10.69 16.71
C VAL A 59 -6.68 -12.20 16.49
N GLY A 60 -6.35 -12.66 15.27
CA GLY A 60 -6.09 -14.07 15.00
C GLY A 60 -4.87 -14.61 15.76
N LEU A 61 -3.79 -13.85 15.79
CA LEU A 61 -2.57 -14.21 16.55
C LEU A 61 -2.84 -14.37 18.05
N ALA A 62 -3.73 -13.57 18.63
CA ALA A 62 -4.12 -13.70 20.04
C ALA A 62 -4.77 -15.05 20.37
N LEU A 63 -5.32 -15.74 19.37
CA LEU A 63 -5.92 -17.08 19.47
C LEU A 63 -4.98 -18.18 18.92
N ASN A 64 -3.71 -17.87 18.66
CA ASN A 64 -2.75 -18.72 17.96
C ASN A 64 -3.16 -19.14 16.53
N LEU A 65 -4.15 -18.46 15.94
CA LEU A 65 -4.57 -18.68 14.55
C LEU A 65 -3.59 -17.97 13.62
N ARG A 66 -2.55 -18.71 13.22
CA ARG A 66 -1.40 -18.19 12.45
C ARG A 66 -1.43 -18.73 11.03
N ALA A 67 -1.02 -17.90 10.08
CA ALA A 67 -0.54 -18.36 8.78
C ALA A 67 0.94 -18.76 8.89
N TYR A 68 1.23 -19.75 9.74
CA TYR A 68 2.60 -20.15 10.09
C TYR A 68 3.19 -21.04 8.99
N ASP A 69 2.47 -22.10 8.61
CA ASP A 69 2.98 -23.09 7.66
C ASP A 69 2.19 -23.17 6.36
N PHE A 70 2.90 -23.48 5.28
CA PHE A 70 2.31 -24.01 4.05
C PHE A 70 2.48 -25.53 4.03
N VAL A 71 1.41 -26.27 4.34
CA VAL A 71 1.43 -27.75 4.45
C VAL A 71 2.01 -28.44 3.20
N SER A 72 1.77 -27.90 2.00
CA SER A 72 2.34 -28.45 0.77
C SER A 72 3.87 -28.34 0.69
N GLN A 73 4.46 -27.28 1.26
CA GLN A 73 5.92 -27.15 1.35
C GLN A 73 6.48 -28.05 2.44
N GLU A 74 5.82 -28.17 3.60
CA GLU A 74 6.24 -29.06 4.68
C GLU A 74 6.30 -30.52 4.21
N ILE A 75 5.27 -30.99 3.50
CA ILE A 75 5.25 -32.36 2.97
C ILE A 75 6.39 -32.57 1.98
N ARG A 76 6.63 -31.61 1.07
CA ARG A 76 7.70 -31.76 0.08
C ARG A 76 9.09 -31.75 0.72
N ALA A 77 9.34 -30.85 1.67
CA ALA A 77 10.60 -30.76 2.39
C ALA A 77 10.86 -32.00 3.27
N ALA A 78 9.78 -32.63 3.80
CA ALA A 78 9.89 -33.86 4.57
C ALA A 78 10.26 -35.08 3.69
N GLU A 79 9.80 -35.11 2.44
CA GLU A 79 10.10 -36.18 1.47
C GLU A 79 11.44 -35.99 0.75
N ASP A 80 11.84 -34.74 0.51
CA ASP A 80 12.98 -34.36 -0.32
C ASP A 80 13.94 -33.47 0.49
N PRO A 81 15.03 -34.02 1.07
CA PRO A 81 15.96 -33.27 1.89
C PRO A 81 16.81 -32.25 1.11
N GLU A 82 16.78 -32.28 -0.23
CA GLU A 82 17.41 -31.26 -1.08
C GLU A 82 16.45 -30.10 -1.39
N PHE A 83 15.17 -30.21 -1.04
CA PHE A 83 14.18 -29.17 -1.31
C PHE A 83 14.29 -28.02 -0.29
N GLU A 84 14.82 -26.90 -0.75
CA GLU A 84 14.93 -25.67 0.04
C GLU A 84 14.28 -24.46 -0.65
N THR A 85 13.53 -23.67 0.12
CA THR A 85 12.98 -22.38 -0.31
C THR A 85 13.30 -21.29 0.71
N PHE A 86 13.04 -20.02 0.38
CA PHE A 86 13.12 -18.96 1.40
C PHE A 86 12.15 -19.17 2.56
N TYR A 87 11.00 -19.82 2.31
CA TYR A 87 10.04 -20.15 3.36
C TYR A 87 10.61 -21.17 4.34
N THR A 88 11.14 -22.31 3.85
CA THR A 88 11.69 -23.34 4.73
C THR A 88 12.89 -22.82 5.52
N LYS A 89 13.69 -21.92 4.94
CA LYS A 89 14.79 -21.23 5.62
C LYS A 89 14.36 -20.30 6.74
N ASN A 90 13.20 -19.67 6.63
CA ASN A 90 12.69 -18.73 7.64
C ASN A 90 12.08 -19.43 8.87
N ILE A 91 11.87 -20.75 8.82
CA ILE A 91 11.29 -21.55 9.91
C ILE A 91 12.36 -22.22 10.78
N LEU A 92 13.59 -22.37 10.26
CA LEU A 92 14.75 -22.93 10.96
C LEU A 92 15.28 -21.99 12.07
#